data_AF-A0A3A9AF67-F1
#
_entry.id   AF-A0A3A9AF67-F1
#
_cell.length_a   1.000
_cell.length_b   1.000
_cell.length_c   1.000
_cell.angle_alpha   90.00
_cell.angle_beta   90.00
_cell.angle_gamma   90.00
#
_symmetry.space_group_name_H-M   'P 1'
#
loop_
_entity.id
_entity.type
_entity.pdbx_description
1 polymer ?
#
loop_
_entity_poly.entity_id
_entity_poly.type
_entity_poly.pdbx_seq_one_letter_code
_entity_poly.pdbx_strand_id
1 'polypeptide(L)'
;MFTKKEKRLVGEGCFTIIRETERYIEFLSNSTKHCWIICKNPDGTDKPVIIYHKHSRKTEYYHRHWKTWSVVKAVESIKQHDSCVLGTES
;
A
#
# COMPACT_ATOMS: atom_id res chain seq x y z
N MET A 1 1.74 -14.29 -6.00
CA MET A 1 1.00 -13.50 -7.00
C MET A 1 -0.25 -12.86 -6.37
N PHE A 2 -0.71 -11.72 -6.90
CA PHE A 2 -1.97 -11.07 -6.50
C PHE A 2 -3.17 -11.63 -7.29
N THR A 3 -4.27 -11.84 -6.60
CA THR A 3 -5.55 -12.25 -7.20
C THR A 3 -6.24 -11.05 -7.86
N LYS A 4 -7.16 -11.30 -8.81
CA LYS A 4 -7.98 -10.25 -9.42
C LYS A 4 -8.74 -9.40 -8.39
N LYS A 5 -9.26 -10.04 -7.33
CA LYS A 5 -9.95 -9.35 -6.24
C LYS A 5 -9.03 -8.38 -5.49
N GLU A 6 -7.80 -8.80 -5.19
CA GLU A 6 -6.82 -7.94 -4.51
C GLU A 6 -6.36 -6.78 -5.38
N LYS A 7 -6.14 -7.01 -6.68
CA LYS A 7 -5.82 -5.93 -7.61
C LYS A 7 -6.95 -4.91 -7.68
N ARG A 8 -8.20 -5.38 -7.67
CA ARG A 8 -9.37 -4.50 -7.66
C ARG A 8 -9.45 -3.66 -6.37
N LEU A 9 -9.16 -4.26 -5.20
CA LEU A 9 -9.11 -3.51 -3.94
C LEU A 9 -8.07 -2.37 -3.94
N VAL A 10 -6.93 -2.58 -4.60
CA VAL A 10 -5.91 -1.55 -4.77
C VAL A 10 -6.27 -0.57 -5.89
N GLY A 11 -6.93 -1.01 -6.95
CA GLY A 11 -7.28 -0.17 -8.11
C GLY A 11 -8.59 0.61 -7.97
N GLU A 12 -9.44 0.31 -6.99
CA GLU A 12 -10.73 0.99 -6.80
C GLU A 12 -10.54 2.40 -6.23
N GLY A 13 -10.51 3.41 -7.11
CA GLY A 13 -10.83 4.84 -6.90
C GLY A 13 -9.96 5.66 -5.95
N CYS A 14 -9.56 5.10 -4.81
CA CYS A 14 -8.76 5.76 -3.79
C CYS A 14 -7.28 5.84 -4.19
N PHE A 15 -6.82 4.97 -5.10
CA PHE A 15 -5.41 4.85 -5.44
C PHE A 15 -5.21 4.84 -6.95
N THR A 16 -4.01 5.27 -7.37
CA THR A 16 -3.52 5.15 -8.74
C THR A 16 -2.36 4.17 -8.79
N ILE A 17 -2.53 3.06 -9.52
CA ILE A 17 -1.45 2.06 -9.68
C ILE A 17 -0.33 2.65 -10.54
N ILE A 18 0.90 2.57 -10.02
CA ILE A 18 2.13 2.95 -10.74
C ILE A 18 2.74 1.73 -11.42
N ARG A 19 2.86 0.62 -10.68
CA ARG A 19 3.53 -0.58 -11.15
C ARG A 19 2.90 -1.82 -10.52
N GLU A 20 2.71 -2.83 -11.35
CA GLU A 20 2.26 -4.15 -10.92
C GLU A 20 3.32 -5.19 -11.28
N THR A 21 3.63 -6.06 -10.33
CA THR A 21 4.49 -7.23 -10.52
C THR A 21 3.87 -8.45 -9.86
N GLU A 22 4.49 -9.62 -10.02
CA GLU A 22 4.02 -10.82 -9.34
C GLU A 22 4.12 -10.75 -7.81
N ARG A 23 5.11 -10.00 -7.30
CA ARG A 23 5.46 -9.94 -5.87
C ARG A 23 4.96 -8.68 -5.19
N TYR A 24 4.80 -7.57 -5.91
CA TYR A 24 4.32 -6.32 -5.32
C TYR A 24 3.50 -5.46 -6.27
N ILE A 25 2.67 -4.61 -5.67
CA ILE A 25 1.95 -3.51 -6.35
C ILE A 25 2.42 -2.21 -5.73
N GLU A 26 2.87 -1.28 -6.56
CA GLU A 26 3.21 0.10 -6.21
C GLU A 26 2.11 1.04 -6.69
N PHE A 27 1.68 1.95 -5.84
CA PHE A 27 0.58 2.86 -6.11
C PHE A 27 0.69 4.15 -5.32
N LEU A 28 -0.06 5.15 -5.77
CA LEU A 28 -0.21 6.45 -5.12
C LEU A 28 -1.57 6.52 -4.43
N SER A 29 -1.61 7.14 -3.26
CA SER A 29 -2.86 7.65 -2.70
C SER A 29 -3.34 8.86 -3.49
N ASN A 30 -4.60 8.84 -3.94
CA ASN A 30 -5.18 9.96 -4.66
C ASN A 30 -5.44 11.16 -3.74
N SER A 31 -5.64 10.92 -2.44
CA SER A 31 -5.85 11.97 -1.44
C SER A 31 -4.54 12.60 -0.96
N THR A 32 -3.59 11.80 -0.46
CA THR A 32 -2.37 12.32 0.20
C THR A 32 -1.18 12.43 -0.75
N LYS A 33 -1.26 11.86 -1.96
CA LYS A 33 -0.14 11.70 -2.91
C LYS A 33 1.04 10.89 -2.35
N HIS A 34 0.87 10.25 -1.20
CA HIS A 34 1.83 9.33 -0.64
C HIS A 34 1.99 8.11 -1.55
N CYS A 35 3.21 7.57 -1.60
CA CYS A 35 3.53 6.41 -2.39
C CYS A 35 3.56 5.17 -1.49
N TRP A 36 2.92 4.10 -1.95
CA TRP A 36 2.74 2.87 -1.21
C TRP A 36 3.19 1.67 -2.05
N ILE A 37 3.71 0.65 -1.36
CA ILE A 37 3.95 -0.67 -1.93
C ILE A 37 3.29 -1.70 -1.02
N ILE A 38 2.45 -2.57 -1.60
CA ILE A 38 2.05 -3.82 -0.96
C ILE A 38 2.87 -4.93 -1.59
N CYS A 39 3.69 -5.60 -0.78
CA CYS A 39 4.54 -6.71 -1.17
C CYS A 39 4.05 -8.01 -0.54
N LYS A 40 3.89 -9.07 -1.34
CA LYS A 40 3.64 -10.42 -0.88
C LYS A 40 4.97 -11.17 -0.79
N ASN A 41 5.33 -11.58 0.41
CA ASN A 41 6.48 -12.44 0.68
C ASN A 41 5.99 -13.84 1.10
N PRO A 42 5.87 -14.80 0.17
CA PRO A 42 5.39 -16.14 0.48
C PRO A 42 6.36 -16.92 1.37
N ASP A 43 7.65 -16.56 1.36
CA ASP A 43 8.70 -17.25 2.11
C ASP A 43 8.87 -16.68 3.55
N GLY A 44 8.02 -15.72 3.93
CA GLY A 44 8.05 -15.12 5.26
C GLY A 44 7.44 -16.02 6.32
N THR A 45 8.15 -16.25 7.43
CA THR A 45 7.75 -17.13 8.54
C THR A 45 6.62 -16.60 9.44
N ASP A 46 6.16 -15.37 9.24
CA ASP A 46 5.13 -14.72 10.06
C ASP A 46 4.02 -14.16 9.18
N LYS A 47 4.05 -12.86 8.89
CA LYS A 47 3.02 -12.18 8.09
C LYS A 47 3.45 -12.06 6.62
N PRO A 48 2.70 -12.64 5.67
CA PRO A 48 3.10 -12.72 4.27
C PRO A 48 2.89 -11.41 3.49
N VAL A 49 2.25 -10.39 4.06
CA VAL A 49 2.02 -9.09 3.41
C VAL A 49 2.78 -7.99 4.14
N ILE A 50 3.62 -7.27 3.41
CA ILE A 50 4.43 -6.15 3.91
C ILE A 50 3.99 -4.87 3.20
N ILE A 51 3.83 -3.80 3.96
CA ILE A 51 3.51 -2.47 3.46
C ILE A 51 4.76 -1.60 3.55
N TYR A 52 5.10 -0.94 2.45
CA TYR A 52 6.12 0.10 2.44
C TYR A 52 5.53 1.45 2.04
N HIS A 53 6.13 2.51 2.55
CA HIS A 53 5.61 3.88 2.43
C HIS A 53 6.72 4.89 2.18
N LYS A 54 6.39 5.93 1.43
CA LYS A 54 7.09 7.21 1.45
C LYS A 54 6.10 8.35 1.17
N HIS A 55 6.38 9.51 1.75
CA HIS A 55 5.47 10.66 1.71
C HIS A 55 5.37 11.30 0.31
N SER A 56 6.37 11.13 -0.55
CA SER A 56 6.30 11.67 -1.92
C SER A 56 7.13 10.86 -2.90
N ARG A 57 6.91 11.08 -4.20
CA ARG A 57 7.73 10.47 -5.27
C ARG A 57 9.20 10.90 -5.18
N LYS A 58 9.47 12.11 -4.67
CA LYS A 58 10.82 12.68 -4.51
C LYS A 58 11.57 12.08 -3.32
N THR A 59 10.86 11.52 -2.34
CA THR A 59 11.50 10.81 -1.23
C THR A 59 12.26 9.61 -1.79
N GLU A 60 13.54 9.51 -1.44
CA GLU A 60 14.48 8.57 -2.07
C GLU A 60 14.11 7.10 -1.77
N TYR A 61 13.84 6.80 -0.50
CA TYR A 61 13.62 5.44 -0.05
C TYR A 61 12.22 5.22 0.52
N TYR A 62 11.68 4.03 0.24
CA TYR A 62 10.54 3.50 0.95
C TYR A 62 10.99 2.93 2.30
N HIS A 63 10.27 3.24 3.37
CA HIS A 63 10.46 2.56 4.65
C HIS A 63 9.38 1.51 4.86
N ARG A 64 9.68 0.47 5.66
CA ARG A 64 8.71 -0.55 6.03
C ARG A 64 7.71 0.06 7.01
N HIS A 65 6.47 0.22 6.57
CA HIS A 65 5.40 0.79 7.37
C HIS A 65 4.77 -0.25 8.29
N TRP A 66 4.37 -1.41 7.73
CA TRP A 66 3.64 -2.42 8.51
C TRP A 66 3.72 -3.84 7.91
N LYS A 67 3.25 -4.84 8.66
CA LYS A 67 3.09 -6.23 8.24
C LYS A 67 1.71 -6.77 8.63
N THR A 68 1.09 -7.54 7.76
CA THR A 68 -0.25 -8.09 7.98
C THR A 68 -0.48 -9.42 7.23
N TRP A 69 -1.62 -10.06 7.50
CA TRP A 69 -1.98 -11.38 6.97
C TRP A 69 -2.63 -11.34 5.58
N SER A 70 -3.24 -10.21 5.21
CA SER A 70 -4.00 -10.10 3.95
C SER A 70 -3.87 -8.73 3.32
N VAL A 71 -4.04 -8.68 1.99
CA VAL A 71 -4.05 -7.43 1.23
C VAL A 71 -5.23 -6.54 1.65
N VAL A 72 -6.35 -7.12 2.06
CA VAL A 72 -7.52 -6.38 2.56
C VAL A 72 -7.12 -5.52 3.77
N LYS A 73 -6.50 -6.13 4.78
CA LYS A 73 -6.04 -5.41 5.98
C LYS A 73 -4.98 -4.37 5.65
N ALA A 74 -4.13 -4.63 4.65
CA ALA A 74 -3.15 -3.66 4.20
C ALA A 74 -3.81 -2.42 3.60
N VAL A 75 -4.79 -2.61 2.72
CA VAL A 75 -5.56 -1.51 2.11
C VAL A 75 -6.33 -0.71 3.16
N GLU A 76 -6.98 -1.38 4.12
CA GLU A 76 -7.69 -0.71 5.22
C GLU A 76 -6.75 0.16 6.06
N SER A 77 -5.57 -0.36 6.42
CA SER A 77 -4.57 0.41 7.18
C SER A 77 -4.06 1.62 6.42
N ILE A 78 -3.89 1.53 5.09
CA ILE A 78 -3.46 2.65 4.26
C ILE A 78 -4.57 3.72 4.20
N LYS A 79 -5.83 3.31 4.04
CA LYS A 79 -6.97 4.24 4.06
C LYS A 79 -7.09 4.96 5.40
N GLN A 80 -6.92 4.25 6.51
CA GLN A 80 -6.93 4.84 7.85
C GLN A 80 -5.78 5.83 8.04
N HIS A 81 -4.58 5.50 7.54
CA HIS A 81 -3.44 6.41 7.56
C HIS A 81 -3.74 7.69 6.79
N ASP A 82 -4.25 7.57 5.56
CA ASP A 82 -4.60 8.72 4.73
C ASP A 82 -5.68 9.60 5.40
N SER A 83 -6.70 9.00 6.02
CA SER A 83 -7.71 9.75 6.79
C SER A 83 -7.09 10.51 7.97
N CYS A 84 -6.14 9.91 8.68
CA CYS A 84 -5.44 10.57 9.78
C CYS A 84 -4.64 11.79 9.30
N VAL A 85 -3.88 11.63 8.21
CA VAL A 85 -3.10 12.71 7.60
C VAL A 85 -4.01 13.87 7.18
N LEU A 86 -5.12 13.59 6.51
CA LEU A 86 -6.07 14.63 6.10
C LEU A 86 -6.72 15.34 7.30
N GLY A 87 -7.03 14.62 8.38
CA GLY A 87 -7.59 15.20 9.61
C GLY A 87 -6.60 16.08 10.38
N THR A 88 -5.29 15.85 10.22
CA THR A 88 -4.25 16.70 10.82
C THR A 88 -3.95 17.98 10.03
N GLU A 89 -4.43 18.10 8.80
CA GLU A 89 -4.28 19.31 7.97
C GLU A 89 -5.54 20.21 7.98
N SER A 90 -6.41 20.04 9.00
CA SER A 90 -7.67 20.79 9.17
C SER A 90 -7.54 21.98 10.12
#